data_AF-A0A536QDQ2-F1
#
_entry.id   AF-A0A536QDQ2-F1
#
_cell.length_a   1.000
_cell.length_b   1.000
_cell.length_c   1.000
_cell.angle_alpha   90.00
_cell.angle_beta   90.00
_cell.angle_gamma   90.00
#
_symmetry.space_group_name_H-M   'P 1'
#
loop_
_entity.id
_entity.type
_entity.pdbx_description
1 polymer ?
#
loop_
_entity_poly.entity_id
_entity_poly.type
_entity_poly.pdbx_seq_one_letter_code
_entity_poly.pdbx_strand_id
1 'polypeptide(L)'
;MSASSDRRPEIDQDPHEPQALRKAAVWSLVAGLAHLAAPEFAPGFYPSWYFALGALGYGLLLPVIASLHVRHEPVRRSGAVLGTIAGASVVTLGLGAAASGALIPAALFVRGVWWWTIGKMWAETGVLPRTFGWTTMALAVVCFVLVGVYAFTGIPMAPPDLPLRMILGAWLMILAVFFWRDTGSPRG
;
A
#
# COMPACT_ATOMS: atom_id res chain seq x y z
N MET A 1 -40.20 36.94 9.91
CA MET A 1 -39.66 35.73 9.25
C MET A 1 -38.15 35.77 9.40
N SER A 2 -37.62 35.02 10.37
CA SER A 2 -36.18 34.93 10.63
C SER A 2 -35.60 33.85 9.72
N ALA A 3 -34.66 34.22 8.86
CA ALA A 3 -33.96 33.29 7.99
C ALA A 3 -33.16 32.30 8.85
N SER A 4 -33.54 31.02 8.78
CA SER A 4 -32.79 29.92 9.37
C SER A 4 -31.40 29.89 8.73
N SER A 5 -30.39 30.18 9.55
CA SER A 5 -28.97 29.95 9.28
C SER A 5 -28.78 28.51 8.80
N ASP A 6 -28.65 28.32 7.49
CA ASP A 6 -28.20 27.08 6.85
C ASP A 6 -26.70 26.93 7.12
N ARG A 7 -26.38 26.58 8.38
CA ARG A 7 -25.04 26.22 8.80
C ARG A 7 -24.81 24.81 8.25
N ARG A 8 -24.10 24.71 7.12
CA ARG A 8 -23.50 23.43 6.72
C ARG A 8 -22.78 22.89 7.95
N PRO A 9 -22.95 21.60 8.31
CA PRO A 9 -22.15 21.02 9.38
C PRO A 9 -20.69 21.18 8.96
N GLU A 10 -19.98 22.00 9.72
CA GLU A 10 -18.54 22.02 9.73
C GLU A 10 -18.15 20.57 10.02
N ILE A 11 -17.57 19.89 9.03
CA ILE A 11 -17.05 18.53 9.25
C ILE A 11 -15.90 18.73 10.22
N ASP A 12 -16.21 18.60 11.51
CA ASP A 12 -15.27 18.67 12.61
C ASP A 12 -14.12 17.71 12.25
N GLN A 13 -12.95 18.28 11.97
CA GLN A 13 -11.78 17.48 11.66
C GLN A 13 -11.53 16.62 12.88
N ASP A 14 -11.59 15.30 12.72
CA ASP A 14 -11.34 14.37 13.82
C ASP A 14 -10.01 14.77 14.48
N PRO A 15 -10.00 15.18 15.76
CA PRO A 15 -8.80 15.65 16.44
C PRO A 15 -7.70 14.57 16.48
N HIS A 16 -8.05 13.32 16.19
CA HIS A 16 -7.13 12.20 16.08
C HIS A 16 -6.53 12.02 14.66
N GLU A 17 -7.01 12.71 13.62
CA GLU A 17 -6.54 12.58 12.23
C GLU A 17 -5.02 12.85 12.09
N PRO A 18 -4.45 13.95 12.65
CA PRO A 18 -3.01 14.19 12.56
C PRO A 18 -2.19 13.14 13.30
N GLN A 19 -2.69 12.64 14.44
CA GLN A 19 -2.01 11.60 15.21
C GLN A 19 -2.06 10.25 14.48
N ALA A 20 -3.18 9.94 13.83
CA ALA A 20 -3.34 8.74 13.01
C ALA A 20 -2.41 8.77 11.80
N LEU A 21 -2.29 9.90 11.11
CA LEU A 21 -1.37 10.07 9.98
C LEU A 21 0.10 9.95 10.40
N ARG A 22 0.50 10.49 11.57
CA ARG A 22 1.86 10.29 12.10
C ARG A 22 2.15 8.82 12.37
N LYS A 23 1.22 8.10 12.99
CA LYS A 23 1.35 6.65 13.22
C LYS A 23 1.46 5.90 11.89
N ALA A 24 0.60 6.21 10.92
CA ALA A 24 0.63 5.62 9.59
C ALA A 24 1.97 5.87 8.88
N ALA A 25 2.54 7.08 9.00
CA ALA A 25 3.86 7.40 8.47
C ALA A 25 4.95 6.51 9.08
N VAL A 26 4.97 6.37 10.41
CA VAL A 26 5.94 5.51 11.11
C VAL A 26 5.78 4.06 10.69
N TRP A 27 4.56 3.53 10.66
CA TRP A 27 4.32 2.14 10.24
C TRP A 27 4.68 1.90 8.79
N SER A 28 4.38 2.83 7.89
CA SER A 28 4.78 2.77 6.49
C SER A 28 6.31 2.77 6.34
N LEU A 29 7.01 3.60 7.09
CA LEU A 29 8.48 3.63 7.07
C LEU A 29 9.08 2.30 7.55
N VAL A 30 8.62 1.79 8.70
CA VAL A 30 9.12 0.53 9.27
C VAL A 30 8.80 -0.64 8.35
N ALA A 31 7.60 -0.71 7.79
CA ALA A 31 7.23 -1.71 6.78
C ALA A 31 8.13 -1.62 5.54
N GLY A 32 8.39 -0.39 5.08
CA GLY A 32 9.27 -0.12 3.94
C GLY A 32 10.69 -0.64 4.15
N LEU A 33 11.28 -0.32 5.30
CA LEU A 33 12.62 -0.78 5.70
C LEU A 33 12.67 -2.31 5.82
N ALA A 34 11.63 -2.94 6.37
CA ALA A 34 11.56 -4.39 6.48
C ALA A 34 11.57 -5.08 5.10
N HIS A 35 10.82 -4.54 4.14
CA HIS A 35 10.80 -5.05 2.77
C HIS A 35 12.12 -4.84 2.01
N LEU A 36 12.86 -3.78 2.33
CA LEU A 36 14.20 -3.54 1.77
C LEU A 36 15.28 -4.42 2.41
N ALA A 37 15.18 -4.69 3.72
CA ALA A 37 16.16 -5.49 4.45
C ALA A 37 15.96 -6.99 4.23
N ALA A 38 14.73 -7.47 4.04
CA ALA A 38 14.46 -8.91 3.92
C ALA A 38 15.29 -9.62 2.84
N PRO A 39 15.45 -9.07 1.61
CA PRO A 39 16.28 -9.69 0.57
C PRO A 39 17.74 -9.96 0.96
N GLU A 40 18.33 -9.16 1.85
CA GLU A 40 19.72 -9.34 2.33
C GLU A 40 19.88 -10.66 3.11
N PHE A 41 18.80 -11.16 3.70
CA PHE A 41 18.76 -12.41 4.44
C PHE A 41 18.37 -13.61 3.57
N ALA A 42 18.37 -13.42 2.24
CA ALA A 42 18.11 -14.38 1.15
C ALA A 42 17.43 -15.70 1.58
N PRO A 43 16.23 -16.05 1.08
CA PRO A 43 15.41 -17.14 1.62
C PRO A 43 16.08 -18.51 1.71
N GLY A 44 17.15 -18.77 0.93
CA GLY A 44 17.94 -20.00 1.01
C GLY A 44 19.05 -20.02 2.08
N PHE A 45 19.45 -18.87 2.64
CA PHE A 45 20.54 -18.74 3.61
C PHE A 45 20.02 -18.47 5.03
N TYR A 46 19.15 -17.47 5.20
CA TYR A 46 18.56 -17.13 6.50
C TYR A 46 17.02 -17.09 6.43
N PRO A 47 16.36 -18.26 6.21
CA PRO A 47 14.92 -18.35 5.96
C PRO A 47 14.06 -17.77 7.09
N SER A 48 14.46 -17.95 8.35
CA SER A 48 13.74 -17.41 9.50
C SER A 48 13.77 -15.89 9.56
N TRP A 49 14.91 -15.27 9.26
CA TRP A 49 15.06 -13.82 9.22
C TRP A 49 14.34 -13.20 8.01
N TYR A 50 14.46 -13.83 6.84
CA TYR A 50 13.70 -13.45 5.65
C TYR A 50 12.19 -13.46 5.93
N PHE A 51 11.70 -14.53 6.56
CA PHE A 51 10.30 -14.64 6.93
C PHE A 51 9.89 -13.62 8.00
N ALA A 52 10.68 -13.45 9.07
CA ALA A 52 10.36 -12.51 10.14
C ALA A 52 10.26 -11.07 9.64
N LEU A 53 11.20 -10.63 8.79
CA LEU A 53 11.16 -9.31 8.17
C LEU A 53 10.00 -9.18 7.17
N GLY A 54 9.70 -10.24 6.41
CA GLY A 54 8.52 -10.31 5.55
C GLY A 54 7.22 -10.15 6.34
N ALA A 55 7.08 -10.86 7.46
CA ALA A 55 5.92 -10.79 8.34
C ALA A 55 5.76 -9.42 8.98
N LEU A 56 6.86 -8.80 9.38
CA LEU A 56 6.86 -7.44 9.91
C LEU A 56 6.45 -6.43 8.82
N GLY A 57 7.03 -6.53 7.61
CA GLY A 57 6.68 -5.68 6.47
C GLY A 57 5.21 -5.77 6.10
N TYR A 58 4.72 -6.98 5.82
CA TYR A 58 3.31 -7.19 5.45
C TYR A 58 2.34 -6.92 6.61
N GLY A 59 2.68 -7.28 7.84
CA GLY A 59 1.82 -7.02 9.00
C GLY A 59 1.61 -5.52 9.23
N LEU A 60 2.67 -4.72 9.10
CA LEU A 60 2.62 -3.27 9.28
C LEU A 60 1.98 -2.53 8.08
N LEU A 61 1.72 -3.20 6.96
CA LEU A 61 0.87 -2.64 5.89
C LEU A 61 -0.59 -2.46 6.35
N LEU A 62 -1.11 -3.28 7.27
CA LEU A 62 -2.51 -3.19 7.70
C LEU A 62 -2.89 -1.81 8.27
N PRO A 63 -2.16 -1.23 9.24
CA PRO A 63 -2.48 0.11 9.73
C PRO A 63 -2.33 1.18 8.64
N VAL A 64 -1.41 1.01 7.69
CA VAL A 64 -1.25 1.91 6.53
C VAL A 64 -2.49 1.85 5.62
N ILE A 65 -2.98 0.65 5.32
CA ILE A 65 -4.19 0.42 4.52
C ILE A 65 -5.41 1.01 5.22
N ALA A 66 -5.53 0.84 6.54
CA ALA A 66 -6.62 1.44 7.32
C ALA A 66 -6.61 2.98 7.22
N SER A 67 -5.45 3.62 7.32
CA SER A 67 -5.34 5.08 7.14
C SER A 67 -5.65 5.52 5.70
N LEU A 68 -5.24 4.74 4.69
CA LEU A 68 -5.62 5.00 3.30
C LEU A 68 -7.13 4.91 3.11
N HIS A 69 -7.79 3.90 3.70
CA HIS A 69 -9.24 3.73 3.63
C HIS A 69 -9.99 4.99 4.09
N VAL A 70 -9.66 5.48 5.29
CA VAL A 70 -10.28 6.69 5.86
C VAL A 70 -10.07 7.91 4.96
N ARG A 71 -8.90 8.03 4.33
CA ARG A 71 -8.64 9.13 3.37
C ARG A 71 -9.40 8.97 2.05
N HIS A 72 -9.63 7.74 1.60
CA HIS A 72 -10.24 7.44 0.31
C HIS A 72 -11.77 7.49 0.37
N GLU A 73 -12.36 7.13 1.50
CA GLU A 73 -13.81 7.01 1.67
C GLU A 73 -14.58 8.30 1.29
N PRO A 74 -14.20 9.51 1.75
CA PRO A 74 -14.94 10.73 1.45
C PRO A 74 -14.95 11.09 -0.02
N VAL A 75 -13.96 10.62 -0.78
CA VAL A 75 -13.77 11.01 -2.18
C VAL A 75 -14.30 9.93 -3.13
N ARG A 76 -14.17 8.65 -2.77
CA ARG A 76 -14.70 7.53 -3.56
C ARG A 76 -14.85 6.26 -2.73
N ARG A 77 -15.98 6.14 -2.04
CA ARG A 77 -16.31 5.01 -1.16
C ARG A 77 -16.09 3.62 -1.79
N SER A 78 -16.58 3.39 -3.01
CA SER A 78 -16.41 2.09 -3.68
C SER A 78 -14.93 1.75 -3.92
N GLY A 79 -14.13 2.74 -4.32
CA GLY A 79 -12.69 2.59 -4.48
C GLY A 79 -11.97 2.37 -3.15
N ALA A 80 -12.40 3.05 -2.08
CA ALA A 80 -11.86 2.88 -0.73
C ALA A 80 -12.08 1.45 -0.21
N VAL A 81 -13.28 0.89 -0.40
CA VAL A 81 -13.60 -0.48 0.00
C VAL A 81 -12.79 -1.50 -0.80
N LEU A 82 -12.77 -1.37 -2.14
CA LEU A 82 -12.00 -2.27 -2.99
C LEU A 82 -10.49 -2.18 -2.70
N GLY A 83 -9.98 -0.97 -2.47
CA GLY A 83 -8.59 -0.74 -2.10
C GLY A 83 -8.22 -1.40 -0.77
N THR A 84 -9.12 -1.36 0.23
CA THR A 84 -8.90 -2.04 1.51
C THR A 84 -8.92 -3.56 1.38
N ILE A 85 -9.89 -4.12 0.66
CA ILE A 85 -9.99 -5.58 0.46
C ILE A 85 -8.76 -6.11 -0.30
N ALA A 86 -8.39 -5.44 -1.39
CA ALA A 86 -7.20 -5.80 -2.16
C ALA A 86 -5.93 -5.63 -1.31
N GLY A 87 -5.83 -4.55 -0.52
CA GLY A 87 -4.71 -4.31 0.38
C GLY A 87 -4.59 -5.40 1.47
N ALA A 88 -5.69 -5.79 2.10
CA ALA A 88 -5.68 -6.88 3.07
C ALA A 88 -5.25 -8.21 2.43
N SER A 89 -5.64 -8.44 1.17
CA SER A 89 -5.20 -9.60 0.39
C SER A 89 -3.70 -9.56 0.08
N VAL A 90 -3.13 -8.37 -0.17
CA VAL A 90 -1.67 -8.19 -0.32
C VAL A 90 -0.94 -8.59 0.95
N VAL A 91 -1.48 -8.28 2.12
CA VAL A 91 -0.89 -8.67 3.40
C VAL A 91 -0.88 -10.19 3.56
N THR A 92 -2.03 -10.85 3.36
CA THR A 92 -2.16 -12.29 3.59
C THR A 92 -1.40 -13.11 2.55
N LEU A 93 -1.54 -12.81 1.26
CA LEU A 93 -0.84 -13.52 0.19
C LEU A 93 0.64 -13.14 0.14
N GLY A 94 1.01 -11.91 0.49
CA GLY A 94 2.40 -11.49 0.60
C GLY A 94 3.15 -12.24 1.71
N LEU A 95 2.51 -12.40 2.87
CA LEU A 95 3.03 -13.23 3.96
C LEU A 95 3.13 -14.70 3.53
N GLY A 96 2.09 -15.22 2.87
CA GLY A 96 2.10 -16.57 2.30
C GLY A 96 3.25 -16.77 1.31
N ALA A 97 3.49 -15.80 0.42
CA ALA A 97 4.60 -15.81 -0.53
C ALA A 97 5.98 -15.70 0.12
N ALA A 98 6.08 -15.08 1.31
CA ALA A 98 7.31 -15.09 2.10
C ALA A 98 7.62 -16.48 2.69
N ALA A 99 6.58 -17.29 2.96
CA ALA A 99 6.74 -18.67 3.45
C ALA A 99 6.85 -19.70 2.32
N SER A 100 6.22 -19.46 1.17
CA SER A 100 6.17 -20.41 0.05
C SER A 100 6.20 -19.69 -1.30
N GLY A 101 7.21 -20.02 -2.12
CA GLY A 101 7.37 -19.47 -3.46
C GLY A 101 6.20 -19.78 -4.40
N ALA A 102 5.42 -20.83 -4.12
CA ALA A 102 4.23 -21.19 -4.93
C ALA A 102 3.13 -20.11 -4.88
N LEU A 103 3.10 -19.28 -3.83
CA LEU A 103 2.11 -18.21 -3.67
C LEU A 103 2.53 -16.89 -4.31
N ILE A 104 3.76 -16.78 -4.84
CA ILE A 104 4.28 -15.55 -5.46
C ILE A 104 3.36 -15.04 -6.59
N PRO A 105 2.89 -15.85 -7.55
CA PRO A 105 2.02 -15.36 -8.61
C PRO A 105 0.71 -14.74 -8.07
N ALA A 106 0.11 -15.39 -7.07
CA ALA A 106 -1.11 -14.87 -6.43
C ALA A 106 -0.83 -13.56 -5.68
N ALA A 107 0.29 -13.47 -4.95
CA ALA A 107 0.71 -12.26 -4.25
C ALA A 107 0.97 -11.09 -5.23
N LEU A 108 1.61 -11.35 -6.36
CA LEU A 108 1.83 -10.34 -7.41
C LEU A 108 0.53 -9.89 -8.04
N PHE A 109 -0.40 -10.81 -8.29
CA PHE A 109 -1.71 -10.47 -8.86
C PHE A 109 -2.49 -9.53 -7.94
N VAL A 110 -2.64 -9.87 -6.65
CA VAL A 110 -3.37 -8.99 -5.72
C VAL A 110 -2.65 -7.68 -5.45
N ARG A 111 -1.30 -7.66 -5.49
CA ARG A 111 -0.53 -6.41 -5.41
C ARG A 111 -0.80 -5.53 -6.61
N GLY A 112 -0.86 -6.10 -7.81
CA GLY A 112 -1.29 -5.42 -9.03
C GLY A 112 -2.69 -4.82 -8.90
N VAL A 113 -3.67 -5.62 -8.45
CA VAL A 113 -5.05 -5.14 -8.24
C VAL A 113 -5.09 -3.99 -7.22
N TRP A 114 -4.37 -4.13 -6.12
CA TRP A 114 -4.33 -3.11 -5.07
C TRP A 114 -3.72 -1.80 -5.56
N TRP A 115 -2.51 -1.84 -6.14
CA TRP A 115 -1.82 -0.68 -6.68
C TRP A 115 -2.58 -0.02 -7.83
N TRP A 116 -3.24 -0.80 -8.70
CA TRP A 116 -4.10 -0.25 -9.74
C TRP A 116 -5.27 0.54 -9.12
N THR A 117 -5.93 -0.05 -8.13
CA THR A 117 -7.12 0.51 -7.48
C THR A 117 -6.80 1.84 -6.77
N ILE A 118 -5.77 1.85 -5.93
CA ILE A 118 -5.40 3.07 -5.19
C ILE A 118 -4.70 4.09 -6.10
N GLY A 119 -3.86 3.63 -7.03
CA GLY A 119 -3.14 4.50 -7.97
C GLY A 119 -4.09 5.26 -8.88
N LYS A 120 -5.10 4.58 -9.44
CA LYS A 120 -6.16 5.20 -10.24
C LYS A 120 -6.91 6.24 -9.42
N MET A 121 -7.25 5.91 -8.17
CA MET A 121 -7.92 6.87 -7.30
C MET A 121 -7.08 8.13 -7.10
N TRP A 122 -5.78 8.01 -6.79
CA TRP A 122 -4.92 9.17 -6.58
C TRP A 122 -4.71 9.99 -7.86
N ALA A 123 -4.61 9.33 -9.00
CA ALA A 123 -4.50 9.99 -10.30
C ALA A 123 -5.75 10.81 -10.64
N GLU A 124 -6.94 10.27 -10.36
CA GLU A 124 -8.23 10.91 -10.67
C GLU A 124 -8.63 11.97 -9.63
N THR A 125 -8.42 11.71 -8.34
CA THR A 125 -8.99 12.51 -7.26
C THR A 125 -8.00 13.48 -6.60
N GLY A 126 -6.69 13.24 -6.74
CA GLY A 126 -5.67 14.07 -6.11
C GLY A 126 -5.58 13.93 -4.58
N VAL A 127 -6.17 12.87 -3.98
CA VAL A 127 -6.03 12.58 -2.54
C VAL A 127 -4.55 12.45 -2.11
N LEU A 128 -3.70 12.00 -3.04
CA LEU A 128 -2.25 12.05 -2.99
C LEU A 128 -1.74 12.63 -4.32
N PRO A 129 -0.44 12.99 -4.46
CA PRO A 129 0.09 13.55 -5.70
C PRO A 129 -0.27 12.69 -6.92
N ARG A 130 -0.86 13.31 -7.95
CA ARG A 130 -1.34 12.60 -9.14
C ARG A 130 -0.23 11.82 -9.85
N THR A 131 0.99 12.37 -9.87
CA THR A 131 2.18 11.69 -10.41
C THR A 131 2.46 10.39 -9.68
N PHE A 132 2.33 10.37 -8.35
CA PHE A 132 2.47 9.15 -7.55
C PHE A 132 1.35 8.13 -7.84
N GLY A 133 0.13 8.62 -8.10
CA GLY A 133 -0.97 7.77 -8.59
C GLY A 133 -0.64 7.05 -9.91
N TRP A 134 -0.18 7.80 -10.92
CA TRP A 134 0.26 7.24 -12.20
C TRP A 134 1.42 6.25 -12.05
N THR A 135 2.43 6.58 -11.25
CA THR A 135 3.55 5.66 -10.98
C THR A 135 3.06 4.38 -10.31
N THR A 136 2.13 4.47 -9.36
CA THR A 136 1.56 3.31 -8.68
C THR A 136 0.76 2.43 -9.66
N MET A 137 0.02 3.02 -10.61
CA MET A 137 -0.64 2.26 -11.68
C MET A 137 0.37 1.57 -12.62
N ALA A 138 1.47 2.23 -12.97
CA ALA A 138 2.51 1.61 -13.80
C ALA A 138 3.13 0.39 -13.09
N LEU A 139 3.37 0.48 -11.78
CA LEU A 139 3.83 -0.67 -10.97
C LEU A 139 2.82 -1.81 -10.98
N ALA A 140 1.52 -1.52 -10.95
CA ALA A 140 0.48 -2.54 -11.07
C ALA A 140 0.54 -3.27 -12.42
N VAL A 141 0.75 -2.53 -13.52
CA VAL A 141 0.91 -3.13 -14.86
C VAL A 141 2.11 -4.07 -14.88
N VAL A 142 3.24 -3.68 -14.27
CA VAL A 142 4.41 -4.57 -14.16
C VAL A 142 4.05 -5.87 -13.44
N CYS A 143 3.31 -5.81 -12.33
CA CYS A 143 2.83 -7.02 -11.64
C CYS A 143 1.97 -7.91 -12.56
N PHE A 144 1.03 -7.33 -13.30
CA PHE A 144 0.18 -8.11 -14.21
C PHE A 144 0.95 -8.73 -15.37
N VAL A 145 1.92 -8.00 -15.95
CA VAL A 145 2.80 -8.52 -17.00
C VAL A 145 3.57 -9.73 -16.48
N LEU A 146 4.15 -9.66 -15.29
CA LEU A 146 4.88 -10.80 -14.71
C LEU A 146 3.96 -11.99 -14.43
N VAL A 147 2.76 -11.77 -13.90
CA VAL A 147 1.78 -12.86 -13.72
C VAL A 147 1.40 -13.47 -15.07
N GLY A 148 1.24 -12.66 -16.12
CA GLY A 148 1.03 -13.14 -17.48
C GLY A 148 2.20 -14.00 -17.98
N VAL A 149 3.44 -13.51 -17.85
CA VAL A 149 4.64 -14.27 -18.22
C VAL A 149 4.68 -15.61 -17.49
N TYR A 150 4.37 -15.65 -16.18
CA TYR A 150 4.30 -16.90 -15.42
C TYR A 150 3.27 -17.85 -16.03
N ALA A 151 2.06 -17.36 -16.32
CA ALA A 151 0.98 -18.16 -16.87
C ALA A 151 1.32 -18.79 -18.24
N PHE A 152 2.08 -18.07 -19.07
CA PHE A 152 2.47 -18.57 -20.40
C PHE A 152 3.74 -19.43 -20.42
N THR A 153 4.68 -19.19 -19.50
CA THR A 153 6.02 -19.80 -19.57
C THR A 153 6.32 -20.79 -18.44
N GLY A 154 5.59 -20.72 -17.33
CA GLY A 154 5.88 -21.50 -16.12
C GLY A 154 7.19 -21.11 -15.41
N ILE A 155 7.88 -20.05 -15.86
CA ILE A 155 9.17 -19.63 -15.28
C ILE A 155 8.96 -19.22 -13.82
N PRO A 156 9.74 -19.75 -12.86
CA PRO A 156 9.61 -19.40 -11.45
C PRO A 156 9.69 -17.89 -11.21
N MET A 157 8.73 -17.34 -10.45
CA MET A 157 8.64 -15.91 -10.17
C MET A 157 9.46 -15.46 -8.94
N ALA A 158 10.24 -16.36 -8.33
CA ALA A 158 11.09 -16.01 -7.19
C ALA A 158 12.18 -14.96 -7.52
N PRO A 159 12.92 -15.05 -8.65
CA PRO A 159 13.89 -14.02 -9.01
C PRO A 159 13.28 -12.61 -9.23
N PRO A 160 12.16 -12.43 -9.96
CA PRO A 160 11.56 -11.10 -10.13
C PRO A 160 10.74 -10.61 -8.92
N ASP A 161 10.31 -11.46 -7.97
CA ASP A 161 9.61 -11.00 -6.76
C ASP A 161 10.51 -10.18 -5.83
N LEU A 162 11.80 -10.54 -5.71
CA LEU A 162 12.75 -9.81 -4.87
C LEU A 162 12.85 -8.31 -5.19
N PRO A 163 13.15 -7.89 -6.44
CA PRO A 163 13.19 -6.47 -6.77
C PRO A 163 11.82 -5.80 -6.61
N LEU A 164 10.71 -6.50 -6.87
CA LEU A 164 9.38 -5.93 -6.65
C LEU A 164 9.04 -5.74 -5.16
N ARG A 165 9.58 -6.60 -4.29
CA ARG A 165 9.47 -6.43 -2.84
C ARG A 165 10.28 -5.22 -2.37
N MET A 166 11.48 -5.02 -2.93
CA MET A 166 12.25 -3.79 -2.67
C MET A 166 11.52 -2.54 -3.17
N ILE A 167 10.90 -2.60 -4.35
CA ILE A 167 10.08 -1.51 -4.89
C ILE A 167 8.87 -1.23 -3.99
N LEU A 168 8.20 -2.26 -3.46
CA LEU A 168 7.17 -2.09 -2.44
C LEU A 168 7.73 -1.38 -1.20
N GLY A 169 8.93 -1.74 -0.76
CA GLY A 169 9.63 -1.08 0.34
C GLY A 169 9.84 0.41 0.10
N ALA A 170 10.42 0.76 -1.06
CA ALA A 170 10.62 2.15 -1.47
C ALA A 170 9.31 2.92 -1.60
N TRP A 171 8.27 2.28 -2.15
CA TRP A 171 6.93 2.84 -2.28
C TRP A 171 6.33 3.21 -0.91
N LEU A 172 6.49 2.34 0.09
CA LEU A 172 6.03 2.60 1.46
C LEU A 172 6.83 3.72 2.13
N MET A 173 8.12 3.84 1.86
CA MET A 173 8.93 4.96 2.36
C MET A 173 8.46 6.30 1.77
N ILE A 174 8.16 6.34 0.46
CA ILE A 174 7.60 7.53 -0.18
C ILE A 174 6.23 7.87 0.42
N LEU A 175 5.38 6.86 0.64
CA LEU A 175 4.08 7.05 1.28
C LEU A 175 4.21 7.59 2.71
N ALA A 176 5.22 7.13 3.47
CA ALA A 176 5.53 7.65 4.79
C ALA A 176 5.84 9.16 4.76
N VAL A 177 6.60 9.62 3.77
CA VAL A 177 6.90 11.05 3.58
C VAL A 177 5.62 11.84 3.31
N PHE A 178 4.70 11.32 2.50
CA PHE A 178 3.42 12.01 2.25
C PHE A 178 2.56 12.08 3.50
N PHE A 179 2.40 10.97 4.23
CA PHE A 179 1.68 11.01 5.50
C PHE A 179 2.31 11.96 6.51
N TRP A 180 3.64 12.00 6.60
CA TRP A 180 4.33 12.91 7.50
C TRP A 180 4.06 14.39 7.15
N ARG A 181 4.15 14.74 5.87
CA ARG A 181 3.89 16.12 5.38
C ARG A 181 2.46 16.56 5.65
N ASP A 182 1.50 15.66 5.44
CA ASP A 182 0.08 15.95 5.64
C ASP A 182 -0.28 16.16 7.13
N THR A 183 0.59 15.78 8.07
CA THR A 183 0.35 16.01 9.52
C THR A 183 0.63 17.45 9.96
N GLY A 184 1.35 18.23 9.15
CA GLY A 184 1.75 19.60 9.47
C GLY A 184 1.04 20.68 8.65
N SER A 185 0.25 20.29 7.65
CA SER A 185 -0.45 21.25 6.80
C SER A 185 -1.85 21.49 7.35
N PRO A 186 -2.19 22.71 7.85
CA PRO A 186 -3.59 23.08 7.98
C PRO A 186 -4.17 23.04 6.57
N ARG A 187 -5.18 22.20 6.34
CA ARG A 187 -5.91 22.19 5.07
C ARG A 187 -6.66 23.53 5.00
N GLY A 188 -6.10 24.48 4.26
CA GLY A 188 -6.79 25.70 3.83
C GLY A 188 -7.77 25.39 2.71
#